data_AF-A0A6J4H6P9-F1
#
_entry.id   AF-A0A6J4H6P9-F1
#
_cell.length_a   1.000
_cell.length_b   1.000
_cell.length_c   1.000
_cell.angle_alpha   90.00
_cell.angle_beta   90.00
_cell.angle_gamma   90.00
#
_symmetry.space_group_name_H-M   'P 1'
#
loop_
_entity.id
_entity.type
_entity.pdbx_description
1 polymer ?
#
loop_
_entity_poly.entity_id
_entity_poly.type
_entity_poly.pdbx_seq_one_letter_code
_entity_poly.pdbx_strand_id
1 'polypeptide(L)' 'MEPEIVPPTVDAIKRWSGVEPPNATARHGLADMANLLDEIERVRAGLAFEDEPSGFDAALRDLKEPG' A
#
# COMPACT_ATOMS: atom_id res chain seq x y z
N MET A 1 -21.37 7.00 7.35
CA MET A 1 -20.58 6.04 8.13
C MET A 1 -19.13 6.28 7.74
N GLU A 2 -18.22 6.39 8.70
CA GLU A 2 -16.80 6.62 8.41
C GLU A 2 -16.22 5.37 7.71
N PRO A 3 -15.44 5.49 6.62
CA PRO A 3 -14.88 4.33 5.93
C PRO A 3 -14.01 3.48 6.85
N GLU A 4 -14.03 2.17 6.64
CA GLU A 4 -13.35 1.19 7.51
C GLU A 4 -11.82 1.41 7.59
N ILE A 5 -11.22 2.03 6.57
CA ILE A 5 -9.79 2.38 6.55
C ILE A 5 -9.43 3.49 7.56
N VAL A 6 -10.38 4.33 7.98
CA VAL A 6 -10.06 5.54 8.75
C VAL A 6 -9.61 5.22 10.18
N PRO A 7 -10.36 4.47 11.02
CA PRO A 7 -9.92 4.15 12.39
C PRO A 7 -8.55 3.46 12.48
N PRO A 8 -8.26 2.37 11.75
CA PRO A 8 -6.97 1.69 11.87
C PRO A 8 -5.81 2.54 11.36
N THR A 9 -6.03 3.39 10.35
CA THR A 9 -4.99 4.28 9.83
C THR A 9 -4.67 5.41 10.80
N VAL A 10 -5.67 5.97 11.49
CA VAL A 10 -5.44 6.97 12.55
C VAL A 10 -4.62 6.37 13.70
N ASP A 11 -4.92 5.13 14.11
CA ASP A 11 -4.15 4.43 15.14
C ASP A 11 -2.70 4.16 14.70
N ALA A 12 -2.49 3.83 13.42
CA ALA A 12 -1.16 3.65 12.85
C ALA A 12 -0.36 4.97 12.80
N ILE A 13 -0.97 6.06 12.36
CA ILE A 13 -0.34 7.40 12.31
C ILE A 13 0.05 7.83 13.72
N LYS A 14 -0.83 7.65 14.71
CA LYS A 14 -0.53 7.95 16.10
C LYS A 14 0.64 7.12 16.63
N ARG A 15 0.64 5.81 16.35
CA ARG A 15 1.68 4.89 16.83
C ARG A 15 3.05 5.16 16.21
N TRP A 16 3.12 5.38 14.90
CA TRP A 16 4.39 5.44 14.17
C TRP A 16 4.90 6.85 13.93
N SER A 17 4.01 7.84 13.86
CA SER A 17 4.38 9.23 13.60
C SER A 17 4.17 10.14 14.82
N GLY A 18 3.48 9.68 15.86
CA GLY A 18 3.21 10.50 17.06
C GLY A 18 2.25 11.66 16.80
N VAL A 19 1.52 11.64 15.68
CA VAL A 19 0.60 12.70 15.24
C VAL A 19 -0.84 12.22 15.36
N GLU A 20 -1.74 13.09 15.81
CA GLU A 20 -3.19 12.87 15.73
C GLU A 20 -3.79 13.76 14.64
N PRO A 21 -4.85 13.31 13.93
CA PRO A 21 -5.56 14.16 12.97
C PRO A 21 -6.09 15.41 13.68
N PRO A 22 -5.68 16.63 13.27
CA PRO A 22 -5.93 17.83 14.05
C PRO A 22 -7.37 18.36 13.94
N ASN A 23 -8.16 17.86 12.97
CA ASN A 23 -9.54 18.30 12.72
C ASN A 23 -10.32 17.27 11.89
N ALA A 24 -11.62 17.55 11.70
CA ALA A 24 -12.51 16.72 10.87
C ALA A 24 -12.08 16.67 9.39
N THR A 25 -11.52 17.76 8.85
CA THR A 25 -11.03 17.81 7.46
C THR A 25 -9.92 16.78 7.22
N ALA A 26 -9.01 16.58 8.16
CA ALA A 26 -7.96 15.56 8.06
C ALA A 26 -8.55 14.14 8.01
N ARG A 27 -9.63 13.87 8.74
CA ARG A 27 -10.33 12.58 8.70
C ARG A 27 -11.10 12.39 7.40
N HIS A 28 -11.72 13.45 6.88
CA HIS A 28 -12.38 13.40 5.57
C HIS A 28 -11.37 13.17 4.43
N GLY A 29 -10.22 13.84 4.44
CA GLY A 29 -9.16 13.57 3.45
C GLY A 29 -8.64 12.13 3.50
N LEU A 30 -8.56 11.54 4.69
CA LEU A 30 -8.22 10.11 4.84
C LEU A 30 -9.35 9.18 4.34
N ALA A 31 -10.61 9.58 4.48
CA ALA A 31 -11.72 8.85 3.88
C ALA A 31 -11.65 8.86 2.34
N ASP A 32 -11.26 9.99 1.73
CA ASP A 32 -11.11 10.11 0.28
C ASP A 32 -9.97 9.23 -0.28
N MET A 33 -8.97 8.92 0.55
CA MET A 33 -7.87 8.01 0.19
C MET A 33 -8.33 6.58 -0.11
N ALA A 34 -9.48 6.14 0.41
CA ALA A 34 -10.03 4.82 0.09
C ALA A 34 -10.24 4.67 -1.43
N ASN A 35 -10.91 5.65 -2.05
CA ASN A 35 -11.17 5.63 -3.49
C ASN A 35 -9.87 5.71 -4.30
N LEU A 36 -8.90 6.50 -3.84
CA LEU A 36 -7.59 6.60 -4.49
C LEU A 36 -6.84 5.26 -4.45
N LEU A 37 -6.86 4.55 -3.31
CA LEU A 37 -6.24 3.23 -3.20
C LEU A 37 -6.90 2.23 -4.15
N ASP A 38 -8.23 2.21 -4.23
CA ASP A 38 -8.97 1.36 -5.19
C ASP A 38 -8.59 1.68 -6.64
N GLU A 39 -8.46 2.96 -6.98
CA GLU A 39 -8.01 3.39 -8.31
C GLU A 39 -6.58 2.93 -8.61
N ILE A 40 -5.67 3.05 -7.64
CA ILE A 40 -4.29 2.58 -7.76
C ILE A 40 -4.26 1.06 -7.92
N GLU A 41 -5.05 0.31 -7.16
CA GLU A 41 -5.16 -1.14 -7.29
C GLU A 41 -5.68 -1.56 -8.67
N ARG A 42 -6.66 -0.83 -9.22
CA ARG A 42 -7.15 -1.06 -10.58
C ARG A 42 -6.07 -0.80 -11.64
N VAL A 43 -5.28 0.26 -11.47
CA VAL A 43 -4.14 0.52 -12.36
C VAL A 43 -3.11 -0.59 -12.22
N ARG A 44 -2.75 -0.97 -10.99
CA ARG A 44 -1.81 -2.07 -10.71
C ARG A 44 -2.26 -3.38 -11.33
N ALA A 45 -3.54 -3.72 -11.27
CA ALA A 45 -4.09 -4.93 -11.88
C ALA A 45 -4.03 -4.91 -13.42
N GLY A 46 -4.05 -3.73 -14.02
CA GLY A 46 -3.87 -3.53 -15.46
C GLY A 46 -2.40 -3.47 -15.91
N LEU A 47 -1.48 -3.26 -14.97
CA LEU A 47 -0.05 -3.37 -15.21
C LEU A 47 0.34 -4.85 -15.06
N ALA A 48 0.61 -5.51 -16.18
CA ALA A 48 1.41 -6.73 -16.15
C ALA A 48 2.81 -6.31 -15.70
N PHE A 49 3.10 -6.41 -14.40
CA PHE A 49 4.47 -6.33 -13.86
C PHE A 49 5.25 -7.57 -14.33
N GLU A 50 5.39 -7.68 -15.65
CA GLU A 50 6.05 -8.71 -16.44
C GLU A 50 5.62 -10.17 -16.16
N ASP A 51 5.62 -10.99 -17.20
CA ASP A 51 5.55 -12.45 -17.12
C ASP A 51 6.81 -13.05 -16.46
N GLU A 52 7.38 -12.42 -15.42
CA GLU A 52 8.56 -12.91 -14.74
C GLU A 52 8.18 -13.53 -13.39
N PRO A 53 7.95 -14.85 -13.31
CA PRO A 53 8.21 -15.56 -12.09
C PRO A 53 9.71 -15.81 -12.01
N SER A 54 10.54 -14.77 -11.92
CA SER A 54 11.80 -14.95 -11.21
C SER A 54 11.46 -14.90 -9.73
N GLY A 55 10.65 -15.87 -9.27
CA GLY A 55 10.45 -16.12 -7.85
C GLY A 55 11.83 -16.14 -7.20
N PHE A 56 11.96 -15.62 -5.98
CA PHE A 56 13.25 -15.35 -5.33
C PHE A 56 14.32 -16.45 -5.56
N ASP A 57 13.92 -17.73 -5.54
CA ASP A 57 14.79 -18.86 -5.80
C ASP A 57 15.33 -18.96 -7.24
N ALA A 58 14.56 -18.56 -8.26
CA ALA A 58 15.01 -18.49 -9.64
C ALA A 58 16.04 -17.38 -9.83
N ALA A 59 15.76 -16.17 -9.32
CA ALA A 59 16.72 -15.06 -9.33
C ALA A 59 18.00 -15.42 -8.56
N LEU A 60 17.89 -16.16 -7.46
CA LEU A 60 19.03 -16.61 -6.66
C LEU A 60 19.90 -17.66 -7.40
N ARG A 61 19.30 -18.50 -8.26
CA ARG A 61 20.06 -19.47 -9.08
C ARG A 61 20.82 -18.78 -10.20
N ASP A 62 20.20 -17.82 -10.88
CA ASP A 62 20.84 -17.09 -11.98
C ASP A 62 22.03 -16.24 -11.51
N LEU A 63 22.00 -15.81 -10.25
CA LEU A 63 23.09 -15.05 -9.62
C LEU A 63 24.22 -15.92 -9.04
N LYS A 64 24.13 -17.25 -9.07
CA LYS A 64 25.25 -18.11 -8.64
C LYS A 64 26.30 -18.22 -9.75
N GLU A 65 27.56 -17.94 -9.40
CA GLU A 65 28.69 -18.17 -10.31
C GLU A 65 28.81 -19.66 -10.66
N PRO A 66 29.17 -20.01 -11.91
CA PRO A 66 29.39 -21.39 -12.30
C PRO A 66 30.53 -21.98 -11.48
N GLY A 67 30.22 -23.06 -10.78
CA GLY A 67 31.20 -23.85 -10.01
C GLY A 67 32.18 -24.61 -10.88
#